data_AF-A0A6G2DNC1-F1
#
_entry.id   AF-A0A6G2DNC1-F1
#
_cell.length_a   1.000
_cell.length_b   1.000
_cell.length_c   1.000
_cell.angle_alpha   90.00
_cell.angle_beta   90.00
_cell.angle_gamma   90.00
#
_symmetry.space_group_name_H-M   'P 1'
#
loop_
_entity.id
_entity.type
_entity.pdbx_description
1 polymer ?
#
loop_
_entity_poly.entity_id
_entity_poly.type
_entity_poly.pdbx_seq_one_letter_code
_entity_poly.pdbx_strand_id
1 'polypeptide(L)'
;LEERWRLAQAFNATLKPSEILDPFTEQEKKKGVSEYANMLKVHERIGYVEIPAIDQEIPMYVGTSEDILQKGAGLLEGASLPVGGENTHTVITAHRGLPTAELFSQLDKMKKGDIFYLHVLDQVLAYQVDQIVTVEPNDFEPVLIQHGEDYATLLTCTPYMINSHR
;
A
#
# COMPACT_ATOMS: atom_id res chain seq x y z
N LEU A 1 4.83 -0.19 -22.44
CA LEU A 1 4.60 0.40 -21.11
C LEU A 1 3.26 1.10 -21.08
N GLU A 2 2.96 1.97 -22.05
CA GLU A 2 1.64 2.63 -22.23
C GLU A 2 0.43 1.70 -22.07
N GLU A 3 0.41 0.54 -22.73
CA GLU A 3 -0.72 -0.40 -22.61
C GLU A 3 -0.93 -0.91 -21.17
N ARG A 4 0.16 -1.11 -20.41
CA ARG A 4 0.07 -1.55 -19.00
C ARG A 4 -0.53 -0.45 -18.12
N TRP A 5 -0.12 0.80 -18.34
CA TRP A 5 -0.73 1.97 -17.70
C TRP A 5 -2.21 2.08 -18.03
N ARG A 6 -2.59 1.96 -19.31
CA ARG A 6 -3.98 2.01 -19.75
C ARG A 6 -4.83 0.93 -19.08
N LEU A 7 -4.33 -0.31 -18.99
CA LEU A 7 -5.03 -1.40 -18.32
C LEU A 7 -5.19 -1.16 -16.82
N ALA A 8 -4.16 -0.63 -16.15
CA ALA A 8 -4.22 -0.33 -14.72
C ALA A 8 -5.18 0.82 -14.40
N GLN A 9 -5.16 1.89 -15.20
CA GLN A 9 -6.11 3.01 -15.08
C GLN A 9 -7.55 2.56 -15.37
N ALA A 10 -7.75 1.72 -16.40
CA ALA A 10 -9.06 1.14 -16.69
C ALA A 10 -9.56 0.25 -15.55
N PHE A 11 -8.68 -0.52 -14.91
CA PHE A 11 -9.02 -1.28 -13.71
C PHE A 11 -9.49 -0.34 -12.58
N ASN A 12 -8.71 0.69 -12.25
CA ASN A 12 -9.08 1.67 -11.21
C ASN A 12 -10.43 2.34 -11.49
N ALA A 13 -10.72 2.69 -12.75
CA ALA A 13 -11.99 3.29 -13.15
C ALA A 13 -13.22 2.36 -12.98
N THR A 14 -12.99 1.04 -12.92
CA THR A 14 -14.05 0.04 -12.66
C THR A 14 -14.14 -0.39 -11.20
N LEU A 15 -13.16 0.02 -10.38
CA LEU A 15 -13.11 -0.33 -8.98
C LEU A 15 -14.29 0.34 -8.27
N LYS A 16 -15.20 -0.49 -7.76
CA LYS A 16 -16.24 -0.01 -6.86
C LYS A 16 -15.62 0.15 -5.48
N PRO A 17 -16.01 1.15 -4.69
CA PRO A 17 -15.70 1.17 -3.26
C PRO A 17 -16.19 -0.15 -2.66
N SER A 18 -15.28 -1.09 -2.46
CA SER A 18 -15.53 -2.38 -1.83
C SER A 18 -15.17 -2.29 -0.36
N GLU A 19 -15.73 -3.17 0.45
CA GLU A 19 -15.29 -3.36 1.83
C GLU A 19 -13.83 -3.81 1.80
N ILE A 20 -12.92 -2.89 2.16
CA ILE A 20 -11.52 -3.22 2.42
C ILE A 20 -11.49 -4.04 3.72
N LEU A 21 -10.67 -5.10 3.74
CA LEU A 21 -10.50 -5.98 4.91
C LEU A 21 -9.11 -5.78 5.52
N ASP A 22 -8.97 -6.14 6.81
CA ASP A 22 -7.69 -6.02 7.53
C ASP A 22 -6.67 -7.00 6.94
N PRO A 23 -5.53 -6.52 6.40
CA PRO A 23 -4.52 -7.40 5.82
C PRO A 23 -3.86 -8.32 6.84
N PHE A 24 -3.96 -8.01 8.14
CA PHE A 24 -3.29 -8.77 9.20
C PHE A 24 -4.16 -9.89 9.82
N THR A 25 -5.34 -10.17 9.27
CA THR A 25 -6.17 -11.32 9.70
C THR A 25 -5.60 -12.68 9.25
N GLU A 26 -5.96 -13.75 9.95
CA GLU A 26 -5.56 -15.13 9.59
C GLU A 26 -6.09 -15.59 8.22
N GLN A 27 -7.21 -15.02 7.76
CA GLN A 27 -7.77 -15.31 6.45
C GLN A 27 -6.91 -14.69 5.34
N GLU A 28 -6.61 -13.38 5.44
CA GLU A 28 -5.82 -12.68 4.43
C GLU A 28 -4.37 -13.19 4.37
N LYS A 29 -3.79 -13.55 5.51
CA LYS A 29 -2.46 -14.19 5.56
C LYS A 29 -2.36 -15.48 4.74
N LYS A 30 -3.44 -16.26 4.65
CA LYS A 30 -3.52 -17.55 3.94
C LYS A 30 -4.05 -17.43 2.51
N LYS A 31 -4.38 -16.21 2.08
CA LYS A 31 -4.92 -15.96 0.75
C LYS A 31 -3.88 -16.29 -0.32
N GLY A 32 -4.34 -16.91 -1.40
CA GLY A 32 -3.50 -17.24 -2.55
C GLY A 32 -3.00 -16.00 -3.29
N VAL A 33 -2.08 -16.22 -4.23
CA VAL A 33 -1.52 -15.13 -5.04
C VAL A 33 -2.62 -14.49 -5.87
N SER A 34 -2.77 -13.17 -5.73
CA SER A 34 -3.75 -12.39 -6.45
C SER A 34 -3.18 -11.91 -7.80
N GLU A 35 -4.02 -11.96 -8.85
CA GLU A 35 -3.62 -11.69 -10.24
C GLU A 35 -4.15 -10.35 -10.78
N TYR A 36 -4.98 -9.63 -10.02
CA TYR A 36 -5.67 -8.42 -10.52
C TYR A 36 -4.72 -7.30 -10.97
N ALA A 37 -3.50 -7.24 -10.40
CA ALA A 37 -2.48 -6.25 -10.73
C ALA A 37 -1.35 -6.80 -11.63
N ASN A 38 -1.58 -7.91 -12.34
CA ASN A 38 -0.56 -8.55 -13.21
C ASN A 38 0.00 -7.62 -14.30
N MET A 39 -0.77 -6.64 -14.78
CA MET A 39 -0.30 -5.68 -15.79
C MET A 39 0.88 -4.83 -15.29
N LEU A 40 0.99 -4.61 -13.97
CA LEU A 40 2.07 -3.85 -13.34
C LEU A 40 3.28 -4.72 -12.97
N LYS A 41 3.13 -6.06 -12.97
CA LYS A 41 4.20 -6.95 -12.52
C LYS A 41 5.41 -6.96 -13.46
N VAL A 42 6.59 -6.88 -12.87
CA VAL A 42 7.90 -7.14 -13.49
C VAL A 42 8.63 -8.15 -12.60
N HIS A 43 8.87 -9.35 -13.15
CA HIS A 43 9.20 -10.57 -12.39
C HIS A 43 8.09 -10.92 -11.38
N GLU A 44 8.12 -10.36 -10.18
CA GLU A 44 7.11 -10.56 -9.13
C GLU A 44 6.65 -9.27 -8.44
N ARG A 45 7.33 -8.15 -8.70
CA ARG A 45 7.10 -6.87 -8.04
C ARG A 45 6.24 -5.98 -8.91
N ILE A 46 5.45 -5.12 -8.29
CA ILE A 46 4.74 -4.04 -8.99
C ILE A 46 5.50 -2.71 -8.93
N GLY A 47 6.52 -2.63 -8.08
CA GLY A 47 7.27 -1.39 -7.86
C GLY A 47 8.07 -1.42 -6.57
N TYR A 48 8.41 -0.24 -6.07
CA TYR A 48 8.93 -0.03 -4.73
C TYR A 48 8.40 1.30 -4.15
N VAL A 49 8.30 1.36 -2.83
CA VAL A 49 8.02 2.59 -2.08
C VAL A 49 9.34 3.12 -1.54
N GLU A 50 9.62 4.40 -1.81
CA GLU A 50 10.79 5.12 -1.30
C GLU A 50 10.33 6.18 -0.30
N ILE A 51 10.93 6.19 0.90
CA ILE A 51 10.59 7.10 2.00
C ILE A 51 11.87 7.74 2.53
N PRO A 52 12.33 8.86 1.93
CA PRO A 52 13.63 9.45 2.27
C PRO A 52 13.76 9.89 3.72
N ALA A 53 12.67 10.34 4.35
CA ALA A 53 12.68 10.83 5.74
C ALA A 53 13.08 9.76 6.78
N ILE A 54 12.97 8.48 6.41
CA ILE A 54 13.33 7.34 7.26
C ILE A 54 14.34 6.39 6.59
N ASP A 55 14.95 6.81 5.48
CA ASP A 55 15.96 6.05 4.72
C ASP A 55 15.50 4.64 4.29
N GLN A 56 14.29 4.55 3.72
CA GLN A 56 13.71 3.27 3.31
C GLN A 56 13.38 3.20 1.83
N GLU A 57 13.71 2.06 1.23
CA GLU A 57 13.25 1.65 -0.09
C GLU A 57 12.76 0.20 0.02
N ILE A 58 11.46 -0.02 -0.18
CA ILE A 58 10.81 -1.32 0.07
C ILE A 58 10.11 -1.81 -1.19
N PRO A 59 10.40 -3.03 -1.69
CA PRO A 59 9.73 -3.58 -2.85
C PRO A 59 8.24 -3.81 -2.57
N MET A 60 7.39 -3.47 -3.54
CA MET A 60 5.94 -3.65 -3.49
C MET A 60 5.52 -4.88 -4.30
N TYR A 61 4.60 -5.65 -3.74
CA TYR A 61 4.02 -6.87 -4.31
C TYR A 61 2.48 -6.79 -4.31
N VAL A 62 1.82 -7.70 -5.02
CA VAL A 62 0.35 -7.74 -5.10
C VAL A 62 -0.21 -8.62 -3.99
N GLY A 63 -1.11 -8.07 -3.17
CA GLY A 63 -1.72 -8.78 -2.05
C GLY A 63 -0.92 -8.65 -0.76
N THR A 64 -1.46 -9.22 0.31
CA THR A 64 -0.99 -9.00 1.68
C THR A 64 -0.86 -10.30 2.46
N SER A 65 -0.59 -11.41 1.76
CA SER A 65 -0.32 -12.69 2.42
C SER A 65 0.95 -12.61 3.27
N GLU A 66 1.09 -13.52 4.23
CA GLU A 66 2.25 -13.53 5.12
C GLU A 66 3.57 -13.64 4.34
N ASP A 67 3.62 -14.51 3.32
CA ASP A 67 4.79 -14.67 2.44
C ASP A 67 5.18 -13.37 1.72
N ILE A 68 4.22 -12.48 1.47
CA ILE A 68 4.46 -11.15 0.89
C ILE A 68 4.98 -10.19 1.94
N LEU A 69 4.30 -10.10 3.09
CA LEU A 69 4.66 -9.13 4.13
C LEU A 69 5.99 -9.46 4.82
N GLN A 70 6.44 -10.71 4.76
CA GLN A 70 7.79 -11.12 5.20
C GLN A 70 8.92 -10.65 4.25
N LYS A 71 8.61 -10.39 2.97
CA LYS A 71 9.62 -10.00 1.96
C LYS A 71 9.58 -8.53 1.53
N GLY A 72 8.52 -7.81 1.83
CA GLY A 72 8.36 -6.41 1.41
C GLY A 72 6.99 -5.85 1.76
N ALA A 73 6.58 -4.84 0.99
CA ALA A 73 5.26 -4.24 1.10
C ALA A 73 4.26 -4.92 0.17
N GLY A 74 3.00 -5.01 0.61
CA GLY A 74 1.88 -5.55 -0.15
C GLY A 74 0.90 -4.44 -0.55
N LEU A 75 0.40 -4.51 -1.77
CA LEU A 75 -0.77 -3.74 -2.20
C LEU A 75 -2.03 -4.38 -1.63
N LEU A 76 -2.78 -3.61 -0.85
CA LEU A 76 -4.03 -4.05 -0.24
C LEU A 76 -5.08 -4.34 -1.32
N GLU A 77 -5.63 -5.55 -1.30
CA GLU A 77 -6.68 -5.92 -2.25
C GLU A 77 -7.96 -5.12 -1.97
N GLY A 78 -8.57 -4.57 -3.02
CA GLY A 78 -9.71 -3.65 -2.93
C GLY A 78 -9.32 -2.18 -2.93
N ALA A 79 -8.05 -1.84 -2.74
CA ALA A 79 -7.54 -0.48 -2.96
C ALA A 79 -7.22 -0.22 -4.45
N SER A 80 -7.06 1.04 -4.82
CA SER A 80 -6.62 1.41 -6.17
C SER A 80 -5.20 0.90 -6.45
N LEU A 81 -4.93 0.51 -7.70
CA LEU A 81 -3.58 0.26 -8.19
C LEU A 81 -2.73 1.53 -8.06
N PRO A 82 -1.40 1.41 -7.79
CA PRO A 82 -0.51 2.55 -7.57
C PRO A 82 -0.11 3.23 -8.88
N VAL A 83 -1.11 3.76 -9.59
CA VAL A 83 -0.96 4.47 -10.88
C VAL A 83 -1.52 5.90 -10.82
N GLY A 84 -1.90 6.35 -9.62
CA GLY A 84 -2.50 7.66 -9.36
C GLY A 84 -3.75 7.94 -10.18
N GLY A 85 -4.07 9.23 -10.29
CA GLY A 85 -5.23 9.77 -10.99
C GLY A 85 -6.38 10.12 -10.04
N GLU A 86 -7.29 10.96 -10.53
CA GLU A 86 -8.46 11.38 -9.76
C GLU A 86 -9.34 10.20 -9.34
N ASN A 87 -9.92 10.30 -8.15
CA ASN A 87 -10.76 9.26 -7.54
C ASN A 87 -10.00 7.95 -7.33
N THR A 88 -8.75 8.03 -6.87
CA THR A 88 -7.96 6.87 -6.52
C THR A 88 -7.44 6.96 -5.09
N HIS A 89 -7.37 5.80 -4.43
CA HIS A 89 -6.74 5.67 -3.13
C HIS A 89 -6.00 4.34 -3.10
N THR A 90 -4.67 4.38 -3.28
CA THR A 90 -3.82 3.19 -3.17
C THR A 90 -3.40 2.97 -1.72
N VAL A 91 -3.34 1.71 -1.28
CA VAL A 91 -2.94 1.38 0.10
C VAL A 91 -1.82 0.34 0.05
N ILE A 92 -0.66 0.74 0.54
CA ILE A 92 0.54 -0.08 0.62
C ILE A 92 0.77 -0.44 2.08
N THR A 93 0.82 -1.73 2.39
CA THR A 93 0.99 -2.24 3.76
C THR A 93 2.29 -3.00 3.93
N ALA A 94 2.94 -2.86 5.07
CA ALA A 94 4.07 -3.69 5.46
C ALA A 94 4.11 -3.86 6.98
N HIS A 95 4.82 -4.90 7.44
CA HIS A 95 4.97 -5.11 8.88
C HIS A 95 5.77 -4.00 9.56
N ARG A 96 5.52 -3.89 10.87
CA ARG A 96 6.31 -3.15 11.84
C ARG A 96 6.81 -4.10 12.92
N GLY A 97 8.12 -4.08 13.17
CA GLY A 97 8.77 -4.89 14.21
C GLY A 97 9.08 -6.33 13.82
N LEU A 98 9.34 -6.63 12.53
CA LEU A 98 9.90 -7.93 12.18
C LEU A 98 11.34 -8.05 12.71
N PRO A 99 11.73 -9.19 13.30
CA PRO A 99 13.12 -9.42 13.70
C PRO A 99 14.11 -9.46 12.53
N THR A 100 13.61 -9.75 11.33
CA THR A 100 14.39 -10.06 10.12
C THR A 100 14.49 -8.90 9.13
N ALA A 101 13.65 -7.87 9.24
CA ALA A 101 13.61 -6.73 8.32
C ALA A 101 13.01 -5.49 8.97
N GLU A 102 13.50 -4.30 8.61
CA GLU A 102 12.99 -3.05 9.17
C GLU A 102 11.59 -2.73 8.65
N LEU A 103 11.33 -2.84 7.33
CA LEU A 103 10.04 -2.52 6.70
C LEU A 103 9.45 -1.22 7.29
N PHE A 104 8.15 -1.16 7.59
CA PHE A 104 7.51 0.04 8.15
C PHE A 104 7.74 0.22 9.67
N SER A 105 8.82 -0.33 10.24
CA SER A 105 9.10 -0.19 11.67
C SER A 105 9.25 1.25 12.13
N GLN A 106 9.71 2.14 11.24
CA GLN A 106 9.94 3.56 11.51
C GLN A 106 8.86 4.49 10.96
N LEU A 107 7.74 3.94 10.47
CA LEU A 107 6.69 4.75 9.84
C LEU A 107 6.10 5.79 10.81
N ASP A 108 6.16 5.54 12.11
CA ASP A 108 5.76 6.47 13.17
C ASP A 108 6.64 7.71 13.30
N LYS A 109 7.80 7.75 12.62
CA LYS A 109 8.67 8.94 12.57
C LYS A 109 8.27 9.94 11.49
N MET A 110 7.42 9.53 10.54
CA MET A 110 6.89 10.39 9.49
C MET A 110 6.05 11.53 10.09
N LYS A 111 6.03 12.67 9.39
CA LYS A 111 5.28 13.87 9.77
C LYS A 111 4.55 14.44 8.57
N LYS A 112 3.51 15.24 8.85
CA LYS A 112 2.86 16.04 7.81
C LYS A 112 3.90 16.91 7.09
N GLY A 113 3.88 16.88 5.76
CA GLY A 113 4.85 17.56 4.90
C GLY A 113 6.00 16.68 4.42
N ASP A 114 6.24 15.52 5.05
CA ASP A 114 7.21 14.55 4.52
C ASP A 114 6.70 13.99 3.18
N ILE A 115 7.64 13.60 2.32
CA ILE A 115 7.35 13.09 0.97
C ILE A 115 7.76 11.62 0.89
N PHE A 116 6.96 10.81 0.21
CA PHE A 116 7.33 9.47 -0.22
C PHE A 116 7.00 9.29 -1.70
N TYR A 117 7.62 8.29 -2.32
CA TYR A 117 7.48 8.01 -3.74
C TYR A 117 7.02 6.58 -3.98
N LEU A 118 6.09 6.41 -4.92
CA LEU A 118 5.74 5.11 -5.48
C LEU A 118 6.38 5.01 -6.86
N HIS A 119 7.35 4.10 -6.98
CA HIS A 119 8.02 3.81 -8.23
C HIS A 119 7.34 2.63 -8.90
N VAL A 120 6.69 2.86 -10.03
CA VAL A 120 5.87 1.87 -10.72
C VAL A 120 6.18 1.92 -12.21
N LEU A 121 6.57 0.78 -12.76
CA LEU A 121 7.03 0.65 -14.15
C LEU A 121 8.10 1.70 -14.50
N ASP A 122 7.73 2.69 -15.31
CA ASP A 122 8.57 3.77 -15.83
C ASP A 122 8.23 5.15 -15.23
N GLN A 123 7.39 5.22 -14.19
CA GLN A 123 7.02 6.48 -13.53
C GLN A 123 7.32 6.47 -12.02
N VAL A 124 7.46 7.69 -11.51
CA VAL A 124 7.63 7.99 -10.09
C VAL A 124 6.49 8.91 -9.68
N LEU A 125 5.63 8.43 -8.78
CA LEU A 125 4.51 9.20 -8.22
C LEU A 125 4.94 9.74 -6.87
N ALA A 126 4.91 11.05 -6.69
CA ALA A 126 5.30 11.72 -5.45
C ALA A 126 4.06 12.08 -4.63
N TYR A 127 4.04 11.68 -3.36
CA TYR A 127 2.97 11.97 -2.41
C TYR A 127 3.53 12.69 -1.20
N GLN A 128 2.81 13.71 -0.74
CA GLN A 128 3.13 14.46 0.48
C GLN A 128 2.17 14.04 1.58
N VAL A 129 2.69 13.72 2.77
CA VAL A 129 1.87 13.37 3.92
C VAL A 129 1.05 14.58 4.37
N ASP A 130 -0.27 14.44 4.35
CA ASP A 130 -1.23 15.45 4.80
C ASP A 130 -1.97 15.02 6.08
N GLN A 131 -2.06 13.72 6.32
CA GLN A 131 -2.73 13.07 7.44
C GLN A 131 -1.91 11.92 8.02
N ILE A 132 -1.96 11.80 9.34
CA ILE A 132 -1.48 10.63 10.10
C ILE A 132 -2.56 10.34 11.13
N VAL A 133 -3.05 9.11 11.15
CA VAL A 133 -4.16 8.67 12.02
C VAL A 133 -3.86 7.27 12.51
N THR A 134 -4.34 6.95 13.72
CA THR A 134 -4.33 5.59 14.28
C THR A 134 -5.78 5.12 14.37
N VAL A 135 -6.04 3.92 13.86
CA VAL A 135 -7.41 3.37 13.77
C VAL A 135 -7.50 1.96 14.35
N GLU A 136 -8.72 1.55 14.68
CA GLU A 136 -9.00 0.15 15.00
C GLU A 136 -8.85 -0.71 13.73
N PRO A 137 -8.46 -2.00 13.85
CA PRO A 137 -8.25 -2.87 12.69
C PRO A 137 -9.47 -3.06 11.77
N ASN A 138 -10.68 -2.74 12.24
CA ASN A 138 -11.92 -2.84 11.47
C ASN A 138 -12.43 -1.49 10.93
N ASP A 139 -11.68 -0.41 11.14
CA ASP A 139 -12.01 0.92 10.65
C ASP A 139 -11.21 1.24 9.38
N PHE A 140 -11.89 1.13 8.24
CA PHE A 140 -11.33 1.38 6.91
C PHE A 140 -11.81 2.68 6.28
N GLU A 141 -12.63 3.47 6.98
CA GLU A 141 -13.14 4.73 6.43
C GLU A 141 -12.01 5.62 5.88
N PRO A 142 -10.86 5.78 6.57
CA PRO A 142 -9.81 6.68 6.11
C PRO A 142 -9.10 6.24 4.83
N VAL A 143 -9.24 4.98 4.42
CA VAL A 143 -8.56 4.42 3.25
C VAL A 143 -9.49 4.18 2.06
N LEU A 144 -10.75 4.62 2.16
CA LEU A 144 -11.68 4.61 1.04
C LEU A 144 -11.33 5.69 0.01
N ILE A 145 -11.79 5.49 -1.23
CA ILE A 145 -11.64 6.49 -2.29
C ILE A 145 -12.40 7.76 -1.93
N GLN A 146 -11.71 8.89 -1.97
CA GLN A 146 -12.31 10.21 -1.83
C GLN A 146 -12.52 10.85 -3.20
N HIS A 147 -13.72 11.38 -3.43
CA HIS A 147 -14.09 11.97 -4.71
C HIS A 147 -13.22 13.18 -5.04
N GLY A 148 -12.60 13.17 -6.22
CA GLY A 148 -11.74 14.24 -6.74
C GLY A 148 -10.28 14.17 -6.29
N GLU A 149 -9.92 13.22 -5.45
CA GLU A 149 -8.58 13.14 -4.84
C GLU A 149 -7.76 11.97 -5.41
N ASP A 150 -6.43 12.08 -5.30
CA ASP A 150 -5.45 11.02 -5.59
C ASP A 150 -4.63 10.79 -4.31
N TYR A 151 -4.99 9.75 -3.56
CA TYR A 151 -4.34 9.43 -2.29
C TYR A 151 -3.52 8.14 -2.36
N ALA A 152 -2.49 8.12 -1.53
CA ALA A 152 -1.75 6.92 -1.19
C ALA A 152 -1.60 6.84 0.33
N THR A 153 -2.00 5.71 0.92
CA THR A 153 -1.79 5.42 2.35
C THR A 153 -0.72 4.36 2.52
N LEU A 154 0.24 4.65 3.41
CA LEU A 154 1.16 3.66 3.96
C LEU A 154 0.58 3.13 5.28
N LEU A 155 0.30 1.83 5.34
CA LEU A 155 -0.40 1.19 6.46
C LEU A 155 0.52 0.21 7.19
N THR A 156 0.50 0.22 8.52
CA THR A 156 1.22 -0.75 9.34
C THR A 156 0.46 -1.08 10.63
N CYS A 157 1.06 -1.86 11.54
CA CYS A 157 0.50 -2.12 12.87
C CYS A 157 1.08 -1.17 13.92
N THR A 158 0.28 -0.81 14.92
CA THR A 158 0.70 0.03 16.05
C THR A 158 -0.11 -0.33 17.31
N PRO A 159 0.32 0.02 18.53
CA PRO A 159 1.67 0.41 18.95
C PRO A 159 2.69 -0.72 18.72
N TYR A 160 3.98 -0.36 18.71
CA TYR A 160 5.09 -1.30 18.52
C TYR A 160 4.99 -2.51 19.48
N MET A 161 5.07 -3.73 18.92
CA MET A 161 4.95 -5.02 19.63
C MET A 161 3.59 -5.29 20.30
N ILE A 162 2.62 -4.38 20.19
CA ILE A 162 1.24 -4.57 20.70
C ILE A 162 0.29 -4.87 19.53
N ASN A 163 0.44 -4.15 18.41
CA ASN A 163 -0.29 -4.37 17.16
C ASN A 163 -1.83 -4.39 17.30
N SER A 164 -2.36 -3.71 18.33
CA SER A 164 -3.81 -3.64 18.57
C SER A 164 -4.54 -2.70 17.61
N HIS A 165 -3.81 -1.80 16.96
CA HIS A 165 -4.32 -0.77 16.04
C HIS A 165 -3.53 -0.79 14.72
N ARG A 166 -3.94 0.06 13.79
CA ARG A 166 -3.20 0.37 12.56
C ARG A 166 -2.68 1.81 12.62
#